data_AF-A0AA97DC26-F1
#
_entry.id   AF-A0AA97DC26-F1
#
_cell.length_a   1.000
_cell.length_b   1.000
_cell.length_c   1.000
_cell.angle_alpha   90.00
_cell.angle_beta   90.00
_cell.angle_gamma   90.00
#
_symmetry.space_group_name_H-M   'P 1'
#
loop_
_entity.id
_entity.type
_entity.pdbx_description
1 polymer ?
#
loop_
_entity_poly.entity_id
_entity_poly.type
_entity_poly.pdbx_seq_one_letter_code
_entity_poly.pdbx_strand_id
1 'polypeptide(L)'
;MNGPVAPKDPEKKRPYFYIMRDKEVFGAKQESGKGVQFIYEDNGRLINSAQIAGNITDEATLDLLKTTAGFRKLVHSIGVSAQTENPNEALEFVFQMYGKTDVYGSGTNIRAKLTGNGMETRIHLNEIAWSAEDNVPGQIRFEFDTPELLANVSVRFYLNDGFTAPEPIEDQAIDFASGDYKKMIARSLLQLGNTARLKKAAAKAQRGEDVTIAFIGGSITQGAGATPINTESYAYQFYRRFAETYGTGSNVHLIKAGVGGTPSELGMIRFERDVLRDGSVKPDLVVIEFAVNDEGDETKGICYESLVRKALKLPEQPAVILLFCVFAHDWNLQERLSPVGKLYHLPMVSILDAVSPQFPLKPGEGRVLSKNQFFYDVFHPSNTGHLIMADCLAYLVKQAVAQKKTEADQTEALLQQKPVLGGTYEDVRLLDRKDNFIGAKIDCGSFAEHDDDLQCVEQDDHLETTPEFPYNWCHTGTETNNDAFRLQLTCKALLLVYKDSGETNAGQADVFVDGKKVMTVNPRTIGWTHCNPLILFHEETAKAHTVELRMVETDRSKKFTILGFGYVK
;
A
#
# COMPACT_ATOMS: atom_id res chain seq x y z
N MET A 1 54.30 28.18 -17.96
CA MET A 1 53.36 27.26 -17.28
C MET A 1 52.33 26.85 -18.32
N ASN A 2 52.32 25.58 -18.72
CA ASN A 2 51.25 25.09 -19.59
C ASN A 2 49.98 24.94 -18.72
N GLY A 3 48.88 25.55 -19.17
CA GLY A 3 47.58 25.41 -18.51
C GLY A 3 47.12 23.96 -18.46
N PRO A 4 46.14 23.64 -17.60
CA PRO A 4 45.63 22.28 -17.45
C PRO A 4 45.09 21.79 -18.79
N VAL A 5 45.59 20.63 -19.23
CA VAL A 5 45.12 19.93 -20.43
C VAL A 5 43.86 19.18 -20.06
N ALA A 6 42.74 19.48 -20.72
CA ALA A 6 41.49 18.75 -20.56
C ALA A 6 41.71 17.25 -20.81
N PRO A 7 41.14 16.34 -19.99
CA PRO A 7 41.29 14.91 -20.18
C PRO A 7 40.89 14.49 -21.60
N LYS A 8 41.77 13.72 -22.24
CA LYS A 8 41.55 13.08 -23.55
C LYS A 8 40.89 11.72 -23.34
N ASP A 9 39.56 11.70 -23.28
CA ASP A 9 38.68 10.86 -24.10
C ASP A 9 37.23 11.14 -23.63
N PRO A 10 36.35 11.76 -24.44
CA PRO A 10 34.95 11.79 -24.10
C PRO A 10 34.43 10.36 -24.16
N GLU A 11 33.99 9.81 -23.02
CA GLU A 11 33.27 8.53 -23.03
C GLU A 11 32.20 8.56 -24.11
N LYS A 12 32.19 7.54 -24.97
CA LYS A 12 31.18 7.39 -26.02
C LYS A 12 29.80 7.58 -25.38
N LYS A 13 29.03 8.56 -25.86
CA LYS A 13 27.66 8.80 -25.37
C LYS A 13 26.82 7.56 -25.66
N ARG A 14 26.71 6.65 -24.68
CA ARG A 14 25.94 5.41 -24.79
C ARG A 14 24.44 5.73 -24.66
N PRO A 15 23.57 5.03 -25.41
CA PRO A 15 22.14 5.06 -25.14
C PRO A 15 21.87 4.65 -23.69
N TYR A 16 20.84 5.24 -23.08
CA TYR A 16 20.45 4.92 -21.71
C TYR A 16 18.96 5.12 -21.50
N PHE A 17 18.42 4.48 -20.46
CA PHE A 17 17.09 4.75 -19.95
C PHE A 17 17.10 4.82 -18.42
N TYR A 18 16.13 5.55 -17.86
CA TYR A 18 15.92 5.61 -16.41
C TYR A 18 15.15 4.39 -15.93
N ILE A 19 15.51 3.88 -14.76
CA ILE A 19 14.64 3.02 -13.96
C ILE A 19 14.08 3.79 -12.76
N MET A 20 14.75 4.86 -12.34
CA MET A 20 14.23 5.85 -11.41
C MET A 20 14.61 7.23 -11.92
N ARG A 21 13.65 8.15 -11.98
CA ARG A 21 13.90 9.53 -12.38
C ARG A 21 13.28 10.50 -11.40
N ASP A 22 14.15 11.27 -10.78
CA ASP A 22 13.86 12.37 -9.85
C ASP A 22 12.91 11.94 -8.72
N LYS A 23 13.18 10.76 -8.15
CA LYS A 23 12.38 10.16 -7.07
C LYS A 23 12.89 10.60 -5.72
N GLU A 24 11.99 10.92 -4.81
CA GLU A 24 12.34 11.18 -3.42
C GLU A 24 12.56 9.85 -2.68
N VAL A 25 13.60 9.78 -1.85
CA VAL A 25 13.87 8.65 -0.97
C VAL A 25 14.09 9.17 0.45
N PHE A 26 13.66 8.39 1.44
CA PHE A 26 13.79 8.74 2.85
C PHE A 26 14.53 7.63 3.59
N GLY A 27 15.61 7.99 4.28
CA GLY A 27 16.40 7.06 5.07
C GLY A 27 15.67 6.61 6.33
N ALA A 28 14.65 5.74 6.21
CA ALA A 28 13.88 5.25 7.35
C ALA A 28 14.81 4.57 8.38
N LYS A 29 14.63 4.93 9.65
CA LYS A 29 15.49 4.49 10.74
C LYS A 29 15.45 2.96 10.89
N GLN A 30 16.62 2.34 10.83
CA GLN A 30 16.80 0.91 11.06
C GLN A 30 17.31 0.65 12.49
N GLU A 31 17.23 -0.59 12.96
CA GLU A 31 17.78 -1.01 14.26
C GLU A 31 19.29 -0.73 14.39
N SER A 32 20.01 -0.76 13.27
CA SER A 32 21.44 -0.43 13.20
C SER A 32 21.75 1.04 13.49
N GLY A 33 20.73 1.90 13.56
CA GLY A 33 20.85 3.35 13.69
C GLY A 33 21.04 4.08 12.36
N LYS A 34 21.18 3.37 11.23
CA LYS A 34 21.26 3.95 9.88
C LYS A 34 19.88 4.27 9.30
N GLY A 35 19.84 5.17 8.33
CA GLY A 35 18.68 5.37 7.49
C GLY A 35 18.74 4.49 6.25
N VAL A 36 17.66 3.79 5.89
CA VAL A 36 17.62 3.00 4.66
C VAL A 36 16.28 3.16 3.95
N GLN A 37 16.33 3.47 2.66
CA GLN A 37 15.18 3.31 1.76
C GLN A 37 15.36 2.01 0.97
N PHE A 38 14.36 1.12 1.03
CA PHE A 38 14.28 -0.07 0.18
C PHE A 38 13.38 0.19 -1.02
N ILE A 39 13.78 -0.30 -2.20
CA ILE A 39 13.02 -0.22 -3.44
C ILE A 39 13.13 -1.57 -4.14
N TYR A 40 12.03 -2.31 -4.17
CA TYR A 40 12.00 -3.66 -4.74
C TYR A 40 11.92 -3.61 -6.26
N GLU A 41 12.77 -4.39 -6.92
CA GLU A 41 12.89 -4.45 -8.39
C GLU A 41 12.56 -5.86 -8.93
N ASP A 42 12.22 -6.79 -8.05
CA ASP A 42 11.79 -8.15 -8.36
C ASP A 42 10.32 -8.23 -8.81
N ASN A 43 9.85 -9.44 -9.16
CA ASN A 43 8.44 -9.69 -9.52
C ASN A 43 7.89 -8.77 -10.63
N GLY A 44 8.74 -8.43 -11.59
CA GLY A 44 8.41 -7.56 -12.72
C GLY A 44 8.51 -6.05 -12.41
N ARG A 45 8.84 -5.65 -11.18
CA ARG A 45 8.98 -4.23 -10.81
C ARG A 45 10.05 -3.51 -11.63
N LEU A 46 11.22 -4.12 -11.88
CA LEU A 46 12.25 -3.52 -12.73
C LEU A 46 11.79 -3.23 -14.17
N ILE A 47 10.97 -4.14 -14.72
CA ILE A 47 10.38 -3.97 -16.05
C ILE A 47 9.44 -2.77 -16.04
N ASN A 48 8.59 -2.68 -15.02
CA ASN A 48 7.68 -1.56 -14.87
C ASN A 48 8.44 -0.24 -14.63
N SER A 49 9.50 -0.24 -13.83
CA SER A 49 10.40 0.90 -13.62
C SER A 49 10.98 1.38 -14.96
N ALA A 50 11.45 0.46 -15.81
CA ALA A 50 11.95 0.78 -17.14
C ALA A 50 10.85 1.30 -18.09
N GLN A 51 9.61 0.82 -17.97
CA GLN A 51 8.46 1.31 -18.74
C GLN A 51 8.03 2.72 -18.28
N ILE A 52 7.94 2.95 -16.97
CA ILE A 52 7.42 4.18 -16.38
C ILE A 52 8.44 5.32 -16.45
N ALA A 53 9.67 5.09 -15.97
CA ALA A 53 10.72 6.10 -15.92
C ALA A 53 11.51 6.16 -17.23
N GLY A 54 11.74 5.00 -17.86
CA GLY A 54 12.59 4.85 -19.04
C GLY A 54 11.84 4.87 -20.37
N ASN A 55 10.51 4.82 -20.36
CA ASN A 55 9.66 4.75 -21.55
C ASN A 55 10.02 3.59 -22.49
N ILE A 56 10.52 2.47 -21.94
CA ILE A 56 10.88 1.29 -22.73
C ILE A 56 9.63 0.51 -23.11
N THR A 57 9.39 0.35 -24.41
CA THR A 57 8.28 -0.46 -24.95
C THR A 57 8.75 -1.70 -25.69
N ASP A 58 10.06 -1.84 -25.93
CA ASP A 58 10.62 -2.99 -26.65
C ASP A 58 10.64 -4.24 -25.77
N GLU A 59 9.82 -5.23 -26.12
CA GLU A 59 9.66 -6.46 -25.34
C GLU A 59 10.96 -7.25 -25.20
N ALA A 60 11.82 -7.24 -26.23
CA ALA A 60 13.11 -7.94 -26.19
C ALA A 60 14.05 -7.32 -25.14
N THR A 61 14.07 -5.99 -25.05
CA THR A 61 14.82 -5.25 -24.02
C THR A 61 14.25 -5.52 -22.63
N LEU A 62 12.92 -5.51 -22.48
CA LEU A 62 12.27 -5.79 -21.20
C LEU A 62 12.49 -7.23 -20.72
N ASP A 63 12.49 -8.21 -21.64
CA ASP A 63 12.75 -9.61 -21.31
C ASP A 63 14.15 -9.82 -20.73
N LEU A 64 15.13 -9.06 -21.20
CA LEU A 64 16.49 -9.09 -20.66
C LEU A 64 16.55 -8.64 -19.18
N LEU A 65 15.63 -7.80 -18.71
CA LEU A 65 15.61 -7.35 -17.31
C LEU A 65 15.10 -8.42 -16.33
N LYS A 66 14.53 -9.54 -16.81
CA LYS A 66 13.98 -10.61 -15.95
C LYS A 66 15.05 -11.42 -15.21
N THR A 67 16.29 -11.43 -15.71
CA THR A 67 17.37 -12.27 -15.17
C THR A 67 18.66 -11.49 -15.06
N THR A 68 19.54 -11.89 -14.14
CA THR A 68 20.86 -11.26 -14.01
C THR A 68 21.69 -11.43 -15.27
N ALA A 69 21.58 -12.57 -15.96
CA ALA A 69 22.28 -12.82 -17.22
C ALA A 69 21.80 -11.88 -18.34
N GLY A 70 20.49 -11.69 -18.48
CA GLY A 70 19.92 -10.75 -19.43
C GLY A 70 20.28 -9.30 -19.09
N PHE A 71 20.21 -8.92 -17.81
CA PHE A 71 20.61 -7.60 -17.32
C PHE A 71 22.06 -7.28 -17.72
N ARG A 72 22.98 -8.22 -17.49
CA ARG A 72 24.40 -8.06 -17.86
C ARG A 72 24.64 -7.99 -19.36
N LYS A 73 23.79 -8.64 -20.17
CA LYS A 73 23.83 -8.53 -21.63
C LYS A 73 23.40 -7.13 -22.08
N LEU A 74 22.34 -6.60 -21.49
CA LEU A 74 21.75 -5.31 -21.84
C LEU A 74 22.60 -4.13 -21.35
N VAL A 75 23.01 -4.15 -20.09
CA VAL A 75 23.56 -3.00 -19.37
C VAL A 75 25.09 -3.02 -19.39
N HIS A 76 25.68 -1.89 -19.76
CA HIS A 76 27.11 -1.61 -19.71
C HIS A 76 27.54 -1.04 -18.35
N SER A 77 26.74 -0.12 -17.81
CA SER A 77 27.06 0.57 -16.56
C SER A 77 25.78 1.13 -15.94
N ILE A 78 25.81 1.47 -14.64
CA ILE A 78 24.71 2.11 -13.90
C ILE A 78 25.13 3.53 -13.50
N GLY A 79 24.24 4.50 -13.71
CA GLY A 79 24.45 5.90 -13.37
C GLY A 79 23.53 6.24 -12.24
N VAL A 80 24.09 6.79 -11.18
CA VAL A 80 23.32 7.13 -9.99
C VAL A 80 23.67 8.54 -9.58
N SER A 81 22.67 9.39 -9.42
CA SER A 81 22.81 10.72 -8.85
C SER A 81 21.88 10.86 -7.65
N ALA A 82 22.33 11.57 -6.63
CA ALA A 82 21.56 11.87 -5.44
C ALA A 82 21.76 13.34 -5.06
N GLN A 83 20.67 14.01 -4.72
CA GLN A 83 20.64 15.40 -4.26
C GLN A 83 19.95 15.46 -2.90
N THR A 84 20.64 16.01 -1.90
CA THR A 84 20.12 16.20 -0.54
C THR A 84 20.09 17.69 -0.20
N GLU A 85 19.46 18.06 0.92
CA GLU A 85 19.48 19.45 1.40
C GLU A 85 20.93 19.93 1.69
N ASN A 86 21.71 19.09 2.37
CA ASN A 86 23.16 19.31 2.55
C ASN A 86 23.93 18.64 1.40
N PRO A 87 24.54 19.38 0.46
CA PRO A 87 25.21 18.78 -0.69
C PRO A 87 26.46 17.96 -0.35
N ASN A 88 26.97 18.06 0.89
CA ASN A 88 28.09 17.25 1.36
C ASN A 88 27.65 15.94 2.04
N GLU A 89 26.34 15.69 2.13
CA GLU A 89 25.81 14.47 2.72
C GLU A 89 26.31 13.26 1.93
N ALA A 90 26.76 12.24 2.64
CA ALA A 90 27.18 10.99 2.05
C ALA A 90 26.05 9.97 2.15
N LEU A 91 25.83 9.24 1.06
CA LEU A 91 24.92 8.10 1.04
C LEU A 91 25.48 7.00 0.16
N GLU A 92 25.11 5.76 0.42
CA GLU A 92 25.50 4.61 -0.38
C GLU A 92 24.32 4.10 -1.19
N PHE A 93 24.54 3.95 -2.49
CA PHE A 93 23.64 3.20 -3.36
C PHE A 93 24.05 1.74 -3.39
N VAL A 94 23.05 0.86 -3.28
CA VAL A 94 23.23 -0.58 -3.44
C VAL A 94 22.19 -1.10 -4.41
N PHE A 95 22.61 -1.77 -5.49
CA PHE A 95 21.73 -2.57 -6.32
C PHE A 95 22.05 -4.05 -6.12
N GLN A 96 21.09 -4.77 -5.54
CA GLN A 96 21.24 -6.17 -5.18
C GLN A 96 20.61 -7.09 -6.22
N MET A 97 21.37 -8.09 -6.64
CA MET A 97 20.84 -9.28 -7.29
C MET A 97 20.37 -10.26 -6.21
N TYR A 98 19.23 -10.89 -6.39
CA TYR A 98 18.79 -11.99 -5.53
C TYR A 98 19.45 -13.31 -5.92
N GLY A 99 19.78 -14.10 -4.91
CA GLY A 99 20.44 -15.40 -5.06
C GLY A 99 19.48 -16.53 -5.44
N LYS A 100 20.04 -17.63 -5.95
CA LYS A 100 19.31 -18.88 -6.26
C LYS A 100 18.95 -19.67 -5.01
N THR A 101 19.86 -19.69 -4.03
CA THR A 101 19.78 -20.51 -2.82
C THR A 101 19.34 -19.71 -1.60
N ASP A 102 19.91 -18.52 -1.43
CA ASP A 102 19.52 -17.53 -0.45
C ASP A 102 19.21 -16.23 -1.19
N VAL A 103 17.92 -15.92 -1.26
CA VAL A 103 17.38 -14.78 -2.01
C VAL A 103 18.07 -13.48 -1.59
N TYR A 104 18.33 -13.28 -0.29
CA TYR A 104 18.80 -12.00 0.25
C TYR A 104 20.29 -11.98 0.60
N GLY A 105 20.95 -13.13 0.75
CA GLY A 105 22.35 -13.20 1.19
C GLY A 105 23.37 -13.62 0.12
N SER A 106 22.99 -14.41 -0.89
CA SER A 106 23.99 -15.02 -1.78
C SER A 106 24.23 -14.31 -3.12
N GLY A 107 23.38 -13.34 -3.47
CA GLY A 107 23.52 -12.56 -4.71
C GLY A 107 24.48 -11.35 -4.60
N THR A 108 24.88 -10.84 -5.75
CA THR A 108 25.82 -9.73 -5.91
C THR A 108 25.21 -8.41 -5.42
N ASN A 109 25.97 -7.64 -4.64
CA ASN A 109 25.65 -6.25 -4.27
C ASN A 109 26.54 -5.30 -5.08
N ILE A 110 25.95 -4.55 -6.02
CA ILE A 110 26.62 -3.49 -6.78
C ILE A 110 26.52 -2.21 -5.97
N ARG A 111 27.66 -1.62 -5.57
CA ARG A 111 27.69 -0.48 -4.65
C ARG A 111 28.33 0.76 -5.25
N ALA A 112 27.87 1.93 -4.83
CA ALA A 112 28.55 3.20 -5.06
C ALA A 112 28.35 4.16 -3.89
N LYS A 113 29.43 4.83 -3.50
CA LYS A 113 29.35 5.99 -2.61
C LYS A 113 28.94 7.21 -3.42
N LEU A 114 27.94 7.92 -2.93
CA LEU A 114 27.40 9.12 -3.53
C LEU A 114 27.64 10.30 -2.60
N THR A 115 27.65 11.49 -3.19
CA THR A 115 27.59 12.76 -2.48
C THR A 115 26.29 13.44 -2.89
N GLY A 116 25.59 14.04 -1.94
CA GLY A 116 24.28 14.67 -2.13
C GLY A 116 24.26 15.94 -2.99
N ASN A 117 25.26 16.13 -3.84
CA ASN A 117 25.44 17.32 -4.69
C ASN A 117 24.81 17.17 -6.09
N GLY A 118 24.12 16.07 -6.36
CA GLY A 118 23.47 15.79 -7.64
C GLY A 118 24.41 15.28 -8.74
N MET A 119 25.72 15.14 -8.49
CA MET A 119 26.65 14.60 -9.49
C MET A 119 26.38 13.11 -9.75
N GLU A 120 26.38 12.73 -11.03
CA GLU A 120 26.28 11.32 -11.42
C GLU A 120 27.57 10.57 -11.06
N THR A 121 27.40 9.44 -10.39
CA THR A 121 28.43 8.41 -10.23
C THR A 121 28.16 7.25 -11.19
N ARG A 122 29.18 6.85 -11.95
CA ARG A 122 29.14 5.77 -12.93
C ARG A 122 29.69 4.48 -12.32
N ILE A 123 28.95 3.38 -12.42
CA ILE A 123 29.37 2.03 -12.00
C ILE A 123 29.49 1.15 -13.24
N HIS A 124 30.69 0.72 -13.60
CA HIS A 124 30.91 -0.10 -14.79
C HIS A 124 30.76 -1.59 -14.47
N LEU A 125 29.90 -2.31 -15.22
CA LEU A 125 29.57 -3.70 -14.91
C LEU A 125 30.72 -4.69 -15.18
N ASN A 126 31.71 -4.29 -15.99
CA ASN A 126 32.93 -5.06 -16.25
C ASN A 126 33.90 -5.08 -15.05
N GLU A 127 33.74 -4.17 -14.08
CA GLU A 127 34.53 -4.11 -12.86
C GLU A 127 33.88 -4.87 -11.69
N ILE A 128 32.62 -5.31 -11.87
CA ILE A 128 31.87 -6.03 -10.84
C ILE A 128 32.28 -7.50 -10.81
N ALA A 129 32.65 -7.98 -9.62
CA ALA A 129 32.80 -9.40 -9.34
C ALA A 129 31.41 -10.01 -9.10
N TRP A 130 30.97 -10.87 -10.02
CA TRP A 130 29.63 -11.47 -9.99
C TRP A 130 29.60 -12.80 -9.22
N SER A 131 28.54 -13.00 -8.44
CA SER A 131 28.25 -14.26 -7.75
C SER A 131 27.72 -15.31 -8.73
N ALA A 132 28.15 -16.57 -8.56
CA ALA A 132 27.57 -17.70 -9.29
C ALA A 132 26.10 -17.97 -8.88
N GLU A 133 25.71 -17.46 -7.72
CA GLU A 133 24.37 -17.61 -7.16
C GLU A 133 23.39 -16.57 -7.71
N ASP A 134 23.82 -15.60 -8.51
CA ASP A 134 22.93 -14.58 -9.05
C ASP A 134 21.78 -15.18 -9.88
N ASN A 135 20.56 -14.77 -9.55
CA ASN A 135 19.34 -15.20 -10.20
C ASN A 135 18.70 -14.03 -10.97
N VAL A 136 18.16 -13.06 -10.24
CA VAL A 136 17.38 -11.93 -10.79
C VAL A 136 17.77 -10.61 -10.13
N PRO A 137 17.61 -9.46 -10.82
CA PRO A 137 17.60 -8.18 -10.15
C PRO A 137 16.57 -8.15 -9.01
N GLY A 138 17.00 -7.79 -7.81
CA GLY A 138 16.20 -7.95 -6.59
C GLY A 138 15.69 -6.63 -6.03
N GLN A 139 16.61 -5.74 -5.63
CA GLN A 139 16.23 -4.47 -5.01
C GLN A 139 17.33 -3.42 -5.09
N ILE A 140 16.93 -2.16 -5.05
CA ILE A 140 17.78 -1.00 -4.81
C ILE A 140 17.63 -0.57 -3.34
N ARG A 141 18.74 -0.13 -2.75
CA ARG A 141 18.75 0.55 -1.45
C ARG A 141 19.56 1.83 -1.51
N PHE A 142 19.07 2.85 -0.80
CA PHE A 142 19.84 4.03 -0.46
C PHE A 142 20.07 4.02 1.05
N GLU A 143 21.33 3.96 1.45
CA GLU A 143 21.76 3.86 2.85
C GLU A 143 22.40 5.19 3.29
N PHE A 144 21.88 5.75 4.37
CA PHE A 144 22.31 7.01 4.98
C PHE A 144 22.98 6.72 6.33
N ASP A 145 24.07 7.41 6.63
CA ASP A 145 24.73 7.29 7.93
C ASP A 145 23.87 7.89 9.06
N THR A 146 23.12 8.96 8.74
CA THR A 146 22.11 9.56 9.64
C THR A 146 20.71 9.18 9.14
N PRO A 147 19.83 8.65 10.01
CA PRO A 147 18.46 8.33 9.61
C PRO A 147 17.63 9.59 9.39
N GLU A 148 16.46 9.40 8.77
CA GLU A 148 15.42 10.41 8.55
C GLU A 148 15.87 11.57 7.65
N LEU A 149 16.83 11.30 6.75
CA LEU A 149 17.25 12.23 5.71
C LEU A 149 16.51 11.98 4.40
N LEU A 150 16.26 13.07 3.67
CA LEU A 150 15.66 13.06 2.34
C LEU A 150 16.73 13.21 1.25
N ALA A 151 16.55 12.49 0.15
CA ALA A 151 17.30 12.72 -1.08
C ALA A 151 16.38 12.62 -2.30
N ASN A 152 16.65 13.40 -3.33
CA ASN A 152 16.12 13.18 -4.67
C ASN A 152 17.15 12.37 -5.48
N VAL A 153 16.73 11.27 -6.09
CA VAL A 153 17.62 10.31 -6.74
C VAL A 153 17.17 9.97 -8.15
N SER A 154 18.15 9.68 -9.00
CA SER A 154 17.96 9.20 -10.35
C SER A 154 18.89 8.02 -10.62
N VAL A 155 18.36 6.94 -11.19
CA VAL A 155 19.08 5.72 -11.53
C VAL A 155 18.83 5.38 -13.00
N ARG A 156 19.92 5.20 -13.76
CA ARG A 156 19.89 5.01 -15.21
C ARG A 156 20.81 3.90 -15.68
N PHE A 157 20.33 3.08 -16.60
CA PHE A 157 21.08 1.99 -17.21
C PHE A 157 21.63 2.44 -18.57
N TYR A 158 22.95 2.40 -18.72
CA TYR A 158 23.62 2.73 -19.99
C TYR A 158 23.88 1.42 -20.69
N LEU A 159 23.61 1.37 -21.99
CA LEU A 159 23.47 0.10 -22.69
C LEU A 159 24.77 -0.34 -23.37
N ASN A 160 24.92 -1.65 -23.49
CA ASN A 160 25.97 -2.26 -24.31
C ASN A 160 25.76 -1.93 -25.80
N ASP A 161 26.83 -2.06 -26.58
CA ASP A 161 26.76 -1.85 -28.02
C ASP A 161 25.77 -2.84 -28.67
N GLY A 162 24.98 -2.35 -29.63
CA GLY A 162 23.91 -3.11 -30.28
C GLY A 162 22.52 -2.91 -29.67
N PHE A 163 22.42 -2.26 -28.52
CA PHE A 163 21.15 -1.84 -27.93
C PHE A 163 20.90 -0.35 -28.11
N THR A 164 19.62 0.04 -28.14
CA THR A 164 19.16 1.43 -28.23
C THR A 164 18.22 1.73 -27.08
N ALA A 165 18.05 3.02 -26.78
CA ALA A 165 17.06 3.52 -25.83
C ALA A 165 16.29 4.66 -26.48
N PRO A 166 15.02 4.87 -26.12
CA PRO A 166 14.28 6.05 -26.54
C PRO A 166 14.95 7.31 -26.00
N GLU A 167 14.78 8.43 -26.72
CA GLU A 167 15.19 9.74 -26.20
C GLU A 167 14.42 10.04 -24.90
N PRO A 168 15.13 10.45 -23.82
CA PRO A 168 14.46 10.83 -22.58
C PRO A 168 13.49 11.98 -22.80
N ILE A 169 12.23 11.79 -22.44
CA ILE A 169 11.23 12.86 -22.45
C ILE A 169 11.29 13.59 -21.13
N GLU A 170 11.85 14.79 -21.09
CA GLU A 170 11.90 15.61 -19.88
C GLU A 170 10.48 15.95 -19.38
N ASP A 171 10.28 15.78 -18.07
CA ASP A 171 9.05 16.21 -17.41
C ASP A 171 9.12 17.72 -17.13
N GLN A 172 8.05 18.43 -17.44
CA GLN A 172 7.90 19.82 -17.05
C GLN A 172 7.29 19.91 -15.65
N ALA A 173 7.67 20.94 -14.90
CA ALA A 173 7.05 21.22 -13.61
C ALA A 173 5.53 21.39 -13.77
N ILE A 174 4.75 20.79 -12.85
CA ILE A 174 3.30 20.84 -12.88
C ILE A 174 2.84 22.21 -12.37
N ASP A 175 2.06 22.92 -13.18
CA ASP A 175 1.34 24.10 -12.71
C ASP A 175 0.01 23.68 -12.06
N PHE A 176 0.07 23.48 -10.73
CA PHE A 176 -1.08 23.14 -9.88
C PHE A 176 -2.17 24.23 -9.87
N ALA A 177 -1.87 25.45 -10.32
CA ALA A 177 -2.85 26.54 -10.41
C ALA A 177 -3.52 26.64 -11.80
N SER A 178 -3.00 25.93 -12.80
CA SER A 178 -3.44 26.01 -14.20
C SER A 178 -4.90 25.59 -14.39
N GLY A 179 -5.51 26.09 -15.48
CA GLY A 179 -6.85 25.68 -15.88
C GLY A 179 -6.94 24.20 -16.24
N ASP A 180 -5.89 23.63 -16.84
CA ASP A 180 -5.88 22.22 -17.25
C ASP A 180 -5.69 21.28 -16.06
N TYR A 181 -4.87 21.65 -15.07
CA TYR A 181 -4.82 20.94 -13.79
C TYR A 181 -6.20 20.93 -13.10
N LYS A 182 -6.87 22.08 -13.01
CA LYS A 182 -8.23 22.16 -12.44
C LYS A 182 -9.24 21.28 -13.19
N LYS A 183 -9.16 21.21 -14.52
CA LYS A 183 -10.01 20.31 -15.32
C LYS A 183 -9.70 18.84 -15.05
N MET A 184 -8.42 18.48 -14.91
CA MET A 184 -7.97 17.14 -14.54
C MET A 184 -8.56 16.73 -13.19
N ILE A 185 -8.39 17.57 -12.16
CA ILE A 185 -8.97 17.35 -10.83
C ILE A 185 -10.50 17.27 -10.88
N ALA A 186 -11.17 18.10 -11.69
CA ALA A 186 -12.62 18.07 -11.80
C ALA A 186 -13.17 16.76 -12.37
N ARG A 187 -12.40 16.04 -13.21
CA ARG A 187 -12.79 14.71 -13.71
C ARG A 187 -12.82 13.64 -12.62
N SER A 188 -12.16 13.87 -11.50
CA SER A 188 -12.17 12.92 -10.39
C SER A 188 -13.54 12.76 -9.72
N LEU A 189 -14.44 13.75 -9.86
CA LEU A 189 -15.75 13.72 -9.23
C LEU A 189 -16.68 12.75 -9.97
N LEU A 190 -16.63 11.48 -9.58
CA LEU A 190 -17.47 10.42 -10.14
C LEU A 190 -18.94 10.62 -9.76
N GLN A 191 -19.18 10.93 -8.48
CA GLN A 191 -20.52 11.21 -7.96
C GLN A 191 -20.42 12.14 -6.75
N LEU A 192 -21.27 13.17 -6.69
CA LEU A 192 -21.35 14.03 -5.51
C LEU A 192 -22.18 13.40 -4.38
N GLY A 193 -23.24 12.65 -4.75
CA GLY A 193 -24.11 11.96 -3.80
C GLY A 193 -24.97 12.89 -2.95
N ASN A 194 -25.50 12.35 -1.86
CA ASN A 194 -26.14 13.10 -0.78
C ASN A 194 -25.05 13.75 0.07
N THR A 195 -25.04 15.08 0.13
CA THR A 195 -23.96 15.84 0.77
C THR A 195 -24.25 16.22 2.22
N ALA A 196 -25.37 15.77 2.81
CA ALA A 196 -25.85 16.24 4.11
C ALA A 196 -24.82 16.00 5.22
N ARG A 197 -24.30 14.77 5.33
CA ARG A 197 -23.31 14.41 6.35
C ARG A 197 -21.96 15.11 6.14
N LEU A 198 -21.54 15.29 4.88
CA LEU A 198 -20.29 15.96 4.56
C LEU A 198 -20.34 17.46 4.90
N LYS A 199 -21.46 18.12 4.59
CA LYS A 199 -21.74 19.51 4.99
C LYS A 199 -21.78 19.64 6.52
N LYS A 200 -22.39 18.67 7.22
CA LYS A 200 -22.42 18.63 8.69
C LYS A 200 -21.00 18.58 9.28
N ALA A 201 -20.12 17.71 8.77
CA ALA A 201 -18.74 17.60 9.22
C ALA A 201 -17.95 18.91 8.98
N ALA A 202 -18.05 19.50 7.78
CA ALA A 202 -17.39 20.78 7.49
C ALA A 202 -17.92 21.93 8.36
N ALA A 203 -19.24 22.02 8.55
CA ALA A 203 -19.84 23.04 9.41
C ALA A 203 -19.47 22.85 10.89
N LYS A 204 -19.30 21.60 11.35
CA LYS A 204 -18.82 21.28 12.71
C LYS A 204 -17.39 21.78 12.90
N ALA A 205 -16.50 21.50 11.95
CA ALA A 205 -15.14 22.02 11.98
C ALA A 205 -15.08 23.56 12.02
N GLN A 206 -15.95 24.23 11.25
CA GLN A 206 -16.00 25.69 11.17
C GLN A 206 -16.45 26.35 12.48
N ARG A 207 -17.21 25.63 13.30
CA ARG A 207 -17.62 26.08 14.64
C ARG A 207 -16.55 25.84 15.71
N GLY A 208 -15.40 25.27 15.34
CA GLY A 208 -14.33 24.93 16.27
C GLY A 208 -14.59 23.67 17.09
N GLU A 209 -15.62 22.89 16.75
CA GLU A 209 -15.89 21.60 17.39
C GLU A 209 -14.94 20.52 16.85
N ASP A 210 -14.59 19.54 17.67
CA ASP A 210 -13.69 18.43 17.30
C ASP A 210 -14.27 17.60 16.16
N VAL A 211 -13.52 17.49 15.06
CA VAL A 211 -13.86 16.70 13.86
C VAL A 211 -12.79 15.67 13.62
N THR A 212 -13.16 14.39 13.55
CA THR A 212 -12.22 13.32 13.21
C THR A 212 -12.42 12.85 11.78
N ILE A 213 -11.33 12.82 10.99
CA ILE A 213 -11.30 12.30 9.63
C ILE A 213 -10.52 10.99 9.64
N ALA A 214 -11.21 9.89 9.34
CA ALA A 214 -10.62 8.58 9.26
C ALA A 214 -10.44 8.10 7.82
N PHE A 215 -9.38 7.34 7.59
CA PHE A 215 -9.04 6.71 6.33
C PHE A 215 -8.80 5.23 6.58
N ILE A 216 -9.44 4.36 5.79
CA ILE A 216 -9.20 2.93 5.84
C ILE A 216 -9.00 2.39 4.43
N GLY A 217 -7.94 1.60 4.26
CA GLY A 217 -7.57 1.06 2.97
C GLY A 217 -6.28 0.25 2.96
N GLY A 218 -5.72 0.08 1.76
CA GLY A 218 -4.49 -0.68 1.51
C GLY A 218 -3.19 0.12 1.71
N SER A 219 -2.14 -0.24 0.96
CA SER A 219 -0.82 0.39 1.05
C SER A 219 -0.81 1.86 0.63
N ILE A 220 -1.65 2.26 -0.33
CA ILE A 220 -1.76 3.66 -0.73
C ILE A 220 -2.34 4.50 0.42
N THR A 221 -3.30 3.96 1.18
CA THR A 221 -3.82 4.59 2.40
C THR A 221 -2.78 4.63 3.53
N GLN A 222 -1.94 3.59 3.65
CA GLN A 222 -0.80 3.59 4.57
C GLN A 222 0.19 4.73 4.22
N GLY A 223 0.30 5.05 2.94
CA GLY A 223 1.19 6.09 2.40
C GLY A 223 2.35 5.54 1.58
N ALA A 224 2.30 4.29 1.14
CA ALA A 224 3.35 3.73 0.29
C ALA A 224 3.57 4.61 -0.95
N GLY A 225 4.84 4.98 -1.19
CA GLY A 225 5.27 5.90 -2.24
C GLY A 225 5.32 7.39 -1.82
N ALA A 226 4.69 7.76 -0.70
CA ALA A 226 4.93 9.03 -0.02
C ALA A 226 6.25 8.99 0.76
N THR A 227 6.97 10.12 0.74
CA THR A 227 8.32 10.26 1.26
C THR A 227 8.48 11.64 1.92
N PRO A 228 8.44 11.76 3.26
CA PRO A 228 8.20 10.68 4.23
C PRO A 228 6.75 10.19 4.24
N ILE A 229 6.57 8.91 4.57
CA ILE A 229 5.30 8.18 4.48
C ILE A 229 4.17 8.76 5.35
N ASN A 230 4.52 9.33 6.50
CA ASN A 230 3.55 9.82 7.48
C ASN A 230 2.92 11.17 7.06
N THR A 231 3.71 12.10 6.53
CA THR A 231 3.22 13.46 6.19
C THR A 231 2.98 13.71 4.71
N GLU A 232 3.57 12.95 3.80
CA GLU A 232 3.34 13.15 2.36
C GLU A 232 2.25 12.25 1.77
N SER A 233 1.63 11.41 2.59
CA SER A 233 0.49 10.58 2.18
C SER A 233 -0.73 11.43 1.81
N TYR A 234 -1.56 10.94 0.88
CA TYR A 234 -2.78 11.65 0.48
C TYR A 234 -3.73 11.85 1.67
N ALA A 235 -3.73 10.92 2.62
CA ALA A 235 -4.56 10.97 3.82
C ALA A 235 -4.16 12.16 4.68
N TYR A 236 -2.87 12.31 4.96
CA TYR A 236 -2.34 13.45 5.71
C TYR A 236 -2.56 14.76 4.96
N GLN A 237 -2.24 14.82 3.65
CA GLN A 237 -2.39 16.02 2.84
C GLN A 237 -3.87 16.47 2.74
N PHE A 238 -4.80 15.54 2.58
CA PHE A 238 -6.23 15.86 2.59
C PHE A 238 -6.72 16.32 3.98
N TYR A 239 -6.32 15.62 5.04
CA TYR A 239 -6.62 16.00 6.42
C TYR A 239 -6.17 17.44 6.71
N ARG A 240 -4.92 17.76 6.40
CA ARG A 240 -4.32 19.09 6.56
C ARG A 240 -5.10 20.15 5.81
N ARG A 241 -5.40 19.91 4.54
CA ARG A 241 -6.16 20.86 3.72
C ARG A 241 -7.60 21.03 4.23
N PHE A 242 -8.24 19.98 4.72
CA PHE A 242 -9.56 20.08 5.34
C PHE A 242 -9.49 20.94 6.60
N ALA A 243 -8.49 20.71 7.47
CA ALA A 243 -8.28 21.49 8.69
C ALA A 243 -8.02 22.98 8.40
N GLU A 244 -7.21 23.28 7.37
CA GLU A 244 -6.92 24.65 6.94
C GLU A 244 -8.12 25.36 6.30
N THR A 245 -8.96 24.61 5.57
CA THR A 245 -10.09 25.19 4.83
C THR A 245 -11.35 25.34 5.69
N TYR A 246 -11.61 24.36 6.57
CA TYR A 246 -12.86 24.24 7.31
C TYR A 246 -12.67 24.24 8.83
N GLY A 247 -11.47 24.00 9.35
CA GLY A 247 -11.19 23.98 10.79
C GLY A 247 -10.78 25.35 11.34
N THR A 248 -10.41 25.32 12.62
CA THR A 248 -9.87 26.46 13.38
C THR A 248 -8.41 26.23 13.81
N GLY A 249 -7.76 25.20 13.26
CA GLY A 249 -6.39 24.81 13.55
C GLY A 249 -6.32 23.43 14.22
N SER A 250 -6.62 23.36 15.52
CA SER A 250 -6.39 22.15 16.34
C SER A 250 -7.60 21.24 16.52
N ASN A 251 -8.77 21.61 15.99
CA ASN A 251 -10.03 20.86 16.20
C ASN A 251 -10.29 19.79 15.13
N VAL A 252 -9.34 19.53 14.23
CA VAL A 252 -9.47 18.45 13.24
C VAL A 252 -8.39 17.42 13.53
N HIS A 253 -8.80 16.15 13.60
CA HIS A 253 -7.97 15.02 13.98
C HIS A 253 -7.89 13.99 12.85
N LEU A 254 -6.73 13.36 12.72
CA LEU A 254 -6.44 12.35 11.70
C LEU A 254 -6.53 10.94 12.29
N ILE A 255 -7.16 10.02 11.56
CA ILE A 255 -6.98 8.58 11.73
C ILE A 255 -6.57 7.97 10.39
N LYS A 256 -5.31 7.55 10.24
CA LYS A 256 -4.80 6.90 9.02
C LYS A 256 -4.59 5.42 9.30
N ALA A 257 -5.57 4.61 8.92
CA ALA A 257 -5.64 3.17 9.18
C ALA A 257 -5.43 2.35 7.89
N GLY A 258 -4.33 2.58 7.16
CA GLY A 258 -3.96 1.81 5.98
C GLY A 258 -3.11 0.58 6.34
N VAL A 259 -3.38 -0.57 5.72
CA VAL A 259 -2.55 -1.78 5.89
C VAL A 259 -2.18 -2.36 4.54
N GLY A 260 -0.88 -2.36 4.23
CA GLY A 260 -0.36 -2.73 2.91
C GLY A 260 -0.75 -4.12 2.44
N GLY A 261 -1.18 -4.21 1.17
CA GLY A 261 -1.51 -5.48 0.53
C GLY A 261 -2.77 -6.17 1.04
N THR A 262 -3.66 -5.48 1.77
CA THR A 262 -4.84 -6.10 2.39
C THR A 262 -6.16 -5.71 1.69
N PRO A 263 -7.10 -6.63 1.51
CA PRO A 263 -8.43 -6.34 0.95
C PRO A 263 -9.39 -5.80 2.03
N SER A 264 -10.56 -5.33 1.61
CA SER A 264 -11.66 -4.88 2.48
C SER A 264 -12.15 -5.97 3.44
N GLU A 265 -11.93 -7.25 3.10
CA GLU A 265 -12.19 -8.41 3.97
C GLU A 265 -11.41 -8.32 5.30
N LEU A 266 -10.14 -7.92 5.28
CA LEU A 266 -9.41 -7.65 6.52
C LEU A 266 -9.83 -6.29 7.10
N GLY A 267 -10.05 -5.30 6.25
CA GLY A 267 -10.46 -3.95 6.64
C GLY A 267 -11.69 -3.91 7.55
N MET A 268 -12.72 -4.71 7.26
CA MET A 268 -13.93 -4.80 8.08
C MET A 268 -13.71 -5.48 9.44
N ILE A 269 -12.74 -6.40 9.55
CA ILE A 269 -12.41 -7.09 10.80
C ILE A 269 -11.68 -6.15 11.76
N ARG A 270 -10.78 -5.31 11.22
CA ARG A 270 -9.96 -4.37 12.00
C ARG A 270 -10.58 -2.98 12.17
N PHE A 271 -11.79 -2.74 11.65
CA PHE A 271 -12.41 -1.41 11.65
C PHE A 271 -12.58 -0.83 13.06
N GLU A 272 -13.09 -1.63 14.01
CA GLU A 272 -13.24 -1.21 15.41
C GLU A 272 -11.89 -0.85 16.04
N ARG A 273 -10.86 -1.68 15.83
CA ARG A 273 -9.52 -1.49 16.39
C ARG A 273 -8.80 -0.29 15.80
N ASP A 274 -8.80 -0.17 14.47
CA ASP A 274 -7.94 0.79 13.78
C ASP A 274 -8.60 2.13 13.50
N VAL A 275 -9.92 2.14 13.23
CA VAL A 275 -10.66 3.36 12.93
C VAL A 275 -11.32 3.92 14.18
N LEU A 276 -12.00 3.07 14.94
CA LEU A 276 -12.72 3.50 16.16
C LEU A 276 -11.85 3.46 17.42
N ARG A 277 -10.62 2.91 17.34
CA ARG A 277 -9.73 2.73 18.50
C ARG A 277 -10.47 2.08 19.67
N ASP A 278 -11.12 0.95 19.38
CA ASP A 278 -12.00 0.19 20.29
C ASP A 278 -13.13 1.04 20.91
N GLY A 279 -13.66 1.99 20.13
CA GLY A 279 -14.77 2.87 20.51
C GLY A 279 -14.36 4.18 21.20
N SER A 280 -13.06 4.42 21.42
CA SER A 280 -12.56 5.69 21.95
C SER A 280 -12.56 6.83 20.92
N VAL A 281 -12.56 6.49 19.63
CA VAL A 281 -12.59 7.43 18.51
C VAL A 281 -13.91 7.35 17.76
N LYS A 282 -14.41 8.51 17.36
CA LYS A 282 -15.72 8.73 16.75
C LYS A 282 -15.55 9.56 15.48
N PRO A 283 -15.41 8.94 14.30
CA PRO A 283 -15.20 9.68 13.06
C PRO A 283 -16.42 10.50 12.67
N ASP A 284 -16.18 11.68 12.09
CA ASP A 284 -17.18 12.52 11.43
C ASP A 284 -17.14 12.35 9.90
N LEU A 285 -16.00 11.88 9.38
CA LEU A 285 -15.78 11.57 7.98
C LEU A 285 -14.92 10.30 7.90
N VAL A 286 -15.31 9.34 7.06
CA VAL A 286 -14.55 8.14 6.74
C VAL A 286 -14.30 8.07 5.23
N VAL A 287 -13.04 7.93 4.83
CA VAL A 287 -12.64 7.67 3.44
C VAL A 287 -12.29 6.18 3.32
N ILE A 288 -12.96 5.47 2.42
CA ILE A 288 -12.78 4.03 2.19
C ILE A 288 -12.11 3.81 0.83
N GLU A 289 -10.96 3.15 0.82
CA GLU A 289 -10.09 2.98 -0.35
C GLU A 289 -9.58 1.53 -0.46
N PHE A 290 -10.19 0.73 -1.33
CA PHE A 290 -9.78 -0.66 -1.57
C PHE A 290 -9.83 -1.07 -3.05
N ALA A 291 -9.99 -0.10 -3.95
CA ALA A 291 -10.28 -0.36 -5.36
C ALA A 291 -9.16 -1.09 -6.10
N VAL A 292 -7.94 -1.06 -5.58
CA VAL A 292 -6.78 -1.75 -6.17
C VAL A 292 -6.35 -2.98 -5.36
N ASN A 293 -6.99 -3.25 -4.22
CA ASN A 293 -6.67 -4.37 -3.33
C ASN A 293 -7.73 -5.48 -3.33
N ASP A 294 -9.01 -5.14 -3.57
CA ASP A 294 -10.15 -6.06 -3.48
C ASP A 294 -10.22 -7.15 -4.55
N GLU A 295 -9.18 -7.31 -5.37
CA GLU A 295 -9.04 -8.53 -6.16
C GLU A 295 -8.72 -9.73 -5.27
N GLY A 296 -8.14 -9.48 -4.10
CA GLY A 296 -7.92 -10.49 -3.06
C GLY A 296 -9.12 -10.77 -2.15
N ASP A 297 -10.25 -10.04 -2.29
CA ASP A 297 -11.48 -10.32 -1.52
C ASP A 297 -12.21 -11.55 -2.10
N GLU A 298 -12.31 -12.62 -1.30
CA GLU A 298 -12.95 -13.88 -1.72
C GLU A 298 -14.42 -13.69 -2.09
N THR A 299 -15.06 -12.68 -1.53
CA THR A 299 -16.49 -12.38 -1.69
C THR A 299 -16.81 -11.51 -2.89
N LYS A 300 -15.78 -10.98 -3.58
CA LYS A 300 -15.93 -10.08 -4.73
C LYS A 300 -16.76 -8.82 -4.42
N GLY A 301 -16.61 -8.28 -3.22
CA GLY A 301 -17.15 -6.99 -2.78
C GLY A 301 -18.29 -7.04 -1.75
N ILE A 302 -18.69 -8.22 -1.26
CA ILE A 302 -19.63 -8.32 -0.12
C ILE A 302 -18.96 -7.74 1.13
N CYS A 303 -17.68 -8.03 1.35
CA CYS A 303 -16.89 -7.45 2.44
C CYS A 303 -16.79 -5.92 2.32
N TYR A 304 -16.54 -5.42 1.11
CA TYR A 304 -16.51 -3.99 0.83
C TYR A 304 -17.84 -3.28 1.17
N GLU A 305 -18.97 -3.80 0.68
CA GLU A 305 -20.27 -3.23 1.00
C GLU A 305 -20.61 -3.38 2.49
N SER A 306 -20.23 -4.49 3.12
CA SER A 306 -20.38 -4.69 4.56
C SER A 306 -19.62 -3.63 5.36
N LEU A 307 -18.38 -3.31 4.99
CA LEU A 307 -17.59 -2.22 5.58
C LEU A 307 -18.26 -0.85 5.40
N VAL A 308 -18.75 -0.54 4.20
CA VAL A 308 -19.46 0.71 3.92
C VAL A 308 -20.70 0.83 4.80
N ARG A 309 -21.53 -0.21 4.87
CA ARG A 309 -22.74 -0.24 5.70
C ARG A 309 -22.41 -0.10 7.19
N LYS A 310 -21.34 -0.76 7.66
CA LYS A 310 -20.83 -0.64 9.03
C LYS A 310 -20.48 0.81 9.39
N ALA A 311 -19.72 1.49 8.52
CA ALA A 311 -19.39 2.90 8.71
C ALA A 311 -20.63 3.82 8.69
N LEU A 312 -21.57 3.58 7.77
CA LEU A 312 -22.80 4.38 7.66
C LEU A 312 -23.74 4.25 8.87
N LYS A 313 -23.71 3.10 9.55
CA LYS A 313 -24.50 2.76 10.75
C LYS A 313 -23.93 3.31 12.05
N LEU A 314 -22.74 3.91 12.04
CA LEU A 314 -22.14 4.47 13.24
C LEU A 314 -23.07 5.53 13.88
N PRO A 315 -23.17 5.59 15.22
CA PRO A 315 -24.07 6.51 15.92
C PRO A 315 -23.85 7.97 15.58
N GLU A 316 -22.60 8.36 15.28
CA GLU A 316 -22.20 9.72 14.96
C GLU A 316 -22.60 10.15 13.54
N GLN A 317 -23.05 9.18 12.73
CA GLN A 317 -23.50 9.37 11.36
C GLN A 317 -22.42 10.08 10.52
N PRO A 318 -21.21 9.49 10.38
CA PRO A 318 -20.14 10.09 9.61
C PRO A 318 -20.53 10.20 8.14
N ALA A 319 -19.97 11.21 7.48
CA ALA A 319 -19.87 11.21 6.04
C ALA A 319 -18.98 10.03 5.59
N VAL A 320 -19.32 9.40 4.48
CA VAL A 320 -18.49 8.32 3.89
C VAL A 320 -18.16 8.71 2.45
N ILE A 321 -16.86 8.75 2.12
CA ILE A 321 -16.37 8.99 0.76
C ILE A 321 -15.74 7.69 0.26
N LEU A 322 -16.12 7.25 -0.94
CA LEU A 322 -15.44 6.13 -1.61
C LEU A 322 -14.36 6.69 -2.53
N LEU A 323 -13.11 6.23 -2.35
CA LEU A 323 -11.97 6.62 -3.15
C LEU A 323 -11.52 5.43 -4.02
N PHE A 324 -11.49 5.64 -5.33
CA PHE A 324 -11.02 4.65 -6.31
C PHE A 324 -9.63 5.02 -6.81
N CYS A 325 -8.59 4.46 -6.17
CA CYS A 325 -7.19 4.55 -6.61
C CYS A 325 -6.95 3.84 -7.95
N VAL A 326 -5.74 3.95 -8.49
CA VAL A 326 -5.36 3.38 -9.81
C VAL A 326 -3.89 2.93 -9.80
N PHE A 327 -3.60 1.78 -10.42
CA PHE A 327 -2.24 1.32 -10.69
C PHE A 327 -1.69 1.86 -12.01
N ALA A 328 -0.37 1.79 -12.22
CA ALA A 328 0.30 2.36 -13.39
C ALA A 328 -0.16 1.80 -14.75
N HIS A 329 -0.85 0.66 -14.73
CA HIS A 329 -1.47 0.03 -15.91
C HIS A 329 -2.91 0.49 -16.16
N ASP A 330 -3.34 1.59 -15.55
CA ASP A 330 -4.69 2.16 -15.72
C ASP A 330 -5.78 1.20 -15.25
N TRP A 331 -5.52 0.48 -14.15
CA TRP A 331 -6.38 -0.58 -13.62
C TRP A 331 -6.84 -0.30 -12.19
N ASN A 332 -8.12 -0.57 -11.94
CA ASN A 332 -8.75 -0.66 -10.61
C ASN A 332 -10.09 -1.43 -10.68
N LEU A 333 -10.77 -1.55 -9.54
CA LEU A 333 -12.08 -2.20 -9.38
C LEU A 333 -13.24 -1.21 -9.26
N GLN A 334 -13.10 0.02 -9.78
CA GLN A 334 -14.15 1.05 -9.71
C GLN A 334 -15.49 0.55 -10.28
N GLU A 335 -15.49 -0.17 -11.39
CA GLU A 335 -16.72 -0.70 -12.00
C GLU A 335 -17.43 -1.71 -11.09
N ARG A 336 -16.65 -2.57 -10.39
CA ARG A 336 -17.17 -3.56 -9.44
C ARG A 336 -17.75 -2.90 -8.19
N LEU A 337 -17.07 -1.89 -7.66
CA LEU A 337 -17.35 -1.33 -6.32
C LEU A 337 -18.23 -0.07 -6.33
N SER A 338 -18.22 0.74 -7.38
CA SER A 338 -19.05 1.96 -7.49
C SER A 338 -20.57 1.74 -7.40
N PRO A 339 -21.16 0.58 -7.75
CA PRO A 339 -22.58 0.31 -7.48
C PRO A 339 -22.98 0.49 -6.01
N VAL A 340 -22.07 0.24 -5.07
CA VAL A 340 -22.29 0.47 -3.62
C VAL A 340 -22.52 1.95 -3.35
N GLY A 341 -21.64 2.82 -3.84
CA GLY A 341 -21.80 4.27 -3.70
C GLY A 341 -23.02 4.82 -4.45
N LYS A 342 -23.44 4.18 -5.55
CA LYS A 342 -24.71 4.52 -6.23
C LYS A 342 -25.93 4.17 -5.38
N LEU A 343 -25.97 3.00 -4.73
CA LEU A 343 -27.11 2.61 -3.88
C LEU A 343 -27.28 3.55 -2.68
N TYR A 344 -26.19 3.85 -1.97
CA TYR A 344 -26.24 4.67 -0.75
C TYR A 344 -26.07 6.16 -1.01
N HIS A 345 -26.13 6.59 -2.28
CA HIS A 345 -25.92 7.98 -2.71
C HIS A 345 -24.65 8.61 -2.11
N LEU A 346 -23.52 7.90 -2.11
CA LEU A 346 -22.28 8.37 -1.49
C LEU A 346 -21.48 9.29 -2.42
N PRO A 347 -20.76 10.28 -1.87
CA PRO A 347 -19.70 10.95 -2.60
C PRO A 347 -18.61 9.96 -3.02
N MET A 348 -18.18 10.04 -4.28
CA MET A 348 -17.20 9.14 -4.89
C MET A 348 -16.15 9.93 -5.67
N VAL A 349 -14.88 9.57 -5.45
CA VAL A 349 -13.71 10.12 -6.16
C VAL A 349 -13.04 9.02 -6.97
N SER A 350 -12.81 9.27 -8.25
CA SER A 350 -12.02 8.43 -9.14
C SER A 350 -10.67 9.07 -9.43
N ILE A 351 -9.58 8.43 -9.01
CA ILE A 351 -8.23 8.85 -9.41
C ILE A 351 -7.97 8.44 -10.86
N LEU A 352 -8.44 7.26 -11.27
CA LEU A 352 -8.40 6.76 -12.65
C LEU A 352 -8.93 7.82 -13.64
N ASP A 353 -10.14 8.34 -13.42
CA ASP A 353 -10.78 9.29 -14.34
C ASP A 353 -10.06 10.65 -14.40
N ALA A 354 -9.35 10.99 -13.32
CA ALA A 354 -8.55 12.21 -13.26
C ALA A 354 -7.25 12.09 -14.06
N VAL A 355 -6.44 11.07 -13.77
CA VAL A 355 -5.03 11.03 -14.20
C VAL A 355 -4.78 10.20 -15.45
N SER A 356 -5.50 9.10 -15.65
CA SER A 356 -5.24 8.18 -16.79
C SER A 356 -5.37 8.83 -18.16
N PRO A 357 -6.29 9.79 -18.40
CA PRO A 357 -6.32 10.51 -19.67
C PRO A 357 -5.07 11.34 -19.98
N GLN A 358 -4.21 11.64 -19.00
CA GLN A 358 -2.97 12.41 -19.18
C GLN A 358 -1.82 11.56 -19.74
N PHE A 359 -1.78 10.29 -19.36
CA PHE A 359 -0.64 9.42 -19.62
C PHE A 359 -0.35 9.09 -21.09
N PRO A 360 -1.34 8.95 -21.99
CA PRO A 360 -1.05 8.76 -23.42
C PRO A 360 -0.66 10.06 -24.15
N LEU A 361 -0.84 11.23 -23.53
CA LEU A 361 -0.54 12.52 -24.16
C LEU A 361 0.97 12.79 -24.21
N LYS A 362 1.43 13.50 -25.24
CA LYS A 362 2.82 13.96 -25.37
C LYS A 362 3.00 15.37 -24.80
N PRO A 363 4.24 15.80 -24.50
CA PRO A 363 4.53 17.21 -24.24
C PRO A 363 3.96 18.10 -25.34
N GLY A 364 3.24 19.16 -24.96
CA GLY A 364 2.61 20.10 -25.91
C GLY A 364 1.21 19.71 -26.39
N GLU A 365 0.72 18.49 -26.10
CA GLU A 365 -0.65 18.04 -26.42
C GLU A 365 -1.67 18.32 -25.29
N GLY A 366 -1.34 19.27 -24.40
CA GLY A 366 -2.17 19.58 -23.22
C GLY A 366 -1.97 18.60 -22.06
N ARG A 367 -0.89 17.82 -22.05
CA ARG A 367 -0.50 16.96 -20.91
C ARG A 367 -0.18 17.81 -19.68
N VAL A 368 -0.85 17.52 -18.57
CA VAL A 368 -0.57 18.13 -17.26
C VAL A 368 0.48 17.35 -16.47
N LEU A 369 0.49 16.03 -16.60
CA LEU A 369 1.23 15.11 -15.74
C LEU A 369 1.67 13.86 -16.50
N SER A 370 2.89 13.37 -16.24
CA SER A 370 3.37 12.08 -16.77
C SER A 370 3.16 10.91 -15.79
N LYS A 371 3.25 9.66 -16.28
CA LYS A 371 3.26 8.47 -15.40
C LYS A 371 4.42 8.54 -14.41
N ASN A 372 5.61 8.96 -14.85
CA ASN A 372 6.77 9.12 -13.97
C ASN A 372 6.53 10.13 -12.84
N GLN A 373 5.81 11.22 -13.10
CA GLN A 373 5.50 12.19 -12.04
C GLN A 373 4.44 11.66 -11.06
N PHE A 374 3.41 10.95 -11.55
CA PHE A 374 2.34 10.44 -10.68
C PHE A 374 2.76 9.22 -9.84
N PHE A 375 3.43 8.24 -10.45
CA PHE A 375 3.73 6.95 -9.85
C PHE A 375 5.14 6.91 -9.29
N TYR A 376 5.30 6.48 -8.04
CA TYR A 376 6.58 6.12 -7.43
C TYR A 376 7.09 4.79 -8.01
N ASP A 377 6.21 3.78 -8.03
CA ASP A 377 6.41 2.47 -8.67
C ASP A 377 5.14 2.05 -9.42
N VAL A 378 5.06 0.81 -9.89
CA VAL A 378 3.89 0.32 -10.65
C VAL A 378 2.56 0.36 -9.89
N PHE A 379 2.60 0.34 -8.56
CA PHE A 379 1.44 0.29 -7.68
C PHE A 379 1.16 1.63 -7.01
N HIS A 380 2.20 2.33 -6.60
CA HIS A 380 2.12 3.39 -5.61
C HIS A 380 2.33 4.78 -6.23
N PRO A 381 1.53 5.79 -5.83
CA PRO A 381 1.76 7.17 -6.21
C PRO A 381 3.01 7.75 -5.54
N SER A 382 3.65 8.73 -6.17
CA SER A 382 4.71 9.56 -5.57
C SER A 382 4.10 10.62 -4.63
N ASN A 383 4.93 11.46 -4.00
CA ASN A 383 4.46 12.68 -3.30
C ASN A 383 3.55 13.54 -4.19
N THR A 384 3.92 13.73 -5.47
CA THR A 384 3.08 14.44 -6.44
C THR A 384 1.76 13.70 -6.67
N GLY A 385 1.77 12.38 -6.78
CA GLY A 385 0.56 11.58 -6.93
C GLY A 385 -0.36 11.68 -5.70
N HIS A 386 0.20 11.59 -4.50
CA HIS A 386 -0.53 11.74 -3.24
C HIS A 386 -1.14 13.14 -3.07
N LEU A 387 -0.42 14.20 -3.46
CA LEU A 387 -0.95 15.56 -3.49
C LEU A 387 -2.14 15.68 -4.45
N ILE A 388 -2.05 15.11 -5.65
CA ILE A 388 -3.14 15.10 -6.63
C ILE A 388 -4.36 14.35 -6.09
N MET A 389 -4.15 13.22 -5.40
CA MET A 389 -5.23 12.49 -4.75
C MET A 389 -5.93 13.33 -3.66
N ALA A 390 -5.16 14.04 -2.84
CA ALA A 390 -5.69 14.95 -1.83
C ALA A 390 -6.46 16.13 -2.47
N ASP A 391 -5.99 16.65 -3.60
CA ASP A 391 -6.66 17.70 -4.38
C ASP A 391 -8.01 17.22 -4.94
N CYS A 392 -8.10 15.97 -5.42
CA CYS A 392 -9.35 15.35 -5.85
C CYS A 392 -10.37 15.23 -4.71
N LEU A 393 -9.96 14.77 -3.53
CA LEU A 393 -10.81 14.73 -2.33
C LEU A 393 -11.25 16.14 -1.91
N ALA A 394 -10.33 17.10 -1.84
CA ALA A 394 -10.63 18.48 -1.50
C ALA A 394 -11.59 19.14 -2.50
N TYR A 395 -11.45 18.82 -3.79
CA TYR A 395 -12.38 19.27 -4.82
C TYR A 395 -13.80 18.76 -4.57
N LEU A 396 -13.97 17.47 -4.23
CA LEU A 396 -15.28 16.91 -3.89
C LEU A 396 -15.90 17.63 -2.68
N VAL A 397 -15.15 17.83 -1.60
CA VAL A 397 -15.67 18.55 -0.41
C VAL A 397 -16.06 19.98 -0.77
N LYS A 398 -15.24 20.67 -1.57
CA LYS A 398 -15.55 22.02 -2.05
C LYS A 398 -16.85 22.06 -2.84
N GLN A 399 -17.08 21.11 -3.76
CA GLN A 399 -18.33 21.03 -4.53
C GLN A 399 -19.53 20.74 -3.62
N ALA A 400 -19.36 19.85 -2.63
CA ALA A 400 -20.40 19.55 -1.67
C ALA A 400 -20.79 20.78 -0.86
N VAL A 401 -19.82 21.48 -0.26
CA VAL A 401 -20.07 22.68 0.58
C VAL A 401 -20.63 23.85 -0.25
N ALA A 402 -20.19 24.03 -1.50
CA ALA A 402 -20.68 25.10 -2.38
C ALA A 402 -22.13 24.89 -2.86
N GLN A 403 -22.67 23.68 -2.76
CA GLN A 403 -24.02 23.36 -3.20
C GLN A 403 -25.06 24.04 -2.29
N LYS A 404 -25.78 25.04 -2.83
CA LYS A 404 -26.82 25.81 -2.11
C LYS A 404 -28.02 24.97 -1.63
N LYS A 405 -28.28 23.85 -2.29
CA LYS A 405 -29.39 22.96 -1.95
C LYS A 405 -29.11 22.29 -0.61
N THR A 406 -30.03 22.44 0.34
CA THR A 406 -30.02 21.64 1.56
C THR A 406 -30.75 20.34 1.27
N GLU A 407 -30.09 19.22 1.51
CA GLU A 407 -30.66 17.88 1.35
C GLU A 407 -30.77 17.24 2.74
N ALA A 408 -31.87 16.53 2.98
CA ALA A 408 -32.01 15.72 4.18
C ALA A 408 -31.07 14.50 4.07
N ASP A 409 -30.56 14.02 5.21
CA ASP A 409 -29.86 12.73 5.24
C ASP A 409 -30.85 11.61 4.88
N GLN A 410 -30.52 10.82 3.87
CA GLN A 410 -31.33 9.69 3.39
C GLN A 410 -30.74 8.33 3.81
N THR A 411 -29.60 8.32 4.49
CA THR A 411 -28.80 7.11 4.74
C THR A 411 -29.61 6.00 5.40
N GLU A 412 -30.42 6.33 6.42
CA GLU A 412 -31.24 5.33 7.13
C GLU A 412 -32.24 4.64 6.19
N ALA A 413 -32.93 5.40 5.35
CA ALA A 413 -33.86 4.85 4.36
C ALA A 413 -33.13 4.02 3.28
N LEU A 414 -31.94 4.46 2.85
CA LEU A 414 -31.14 3.73 1.87
C LEU A 414 -30.58 2.41 2.45
N LEU A 415 -30.22 2.37 3.74
CA LEU A 415 -29.75 1.16 4.42
C LEU A 415 -30.81 0.05 4.54
N GLN A 416 -32.10 0.39 4.44
CA GLN A 416 -33.21 -0.56 4.39
C GLN A 416 -33.36 -1.24 3.03
N GLN A 417 -32.74 -0.70 1.98
CA GLN A 417 -32.72 -1.35 0.68
C GLN A 417 -31.84 -2.59 0.71
N LYS A 418 -32.13 -3.54 -0.17
CA LYS A 418 -31.29 -4.73 -0.34
C LYS A 418 -29.88 -4.29 -0.78
N PRO A 419 -28.81 -4.79 -0.11
CA PRO A 419 -27.44 -4.50 -0.54
C PRO A 419 -27.20 -4.96 -1.98
N VAL A 420 -26.33 -4.24 -2.71
CA VAL A 420 -26.07 -4.51 -4.14
C VAL A 420 -25.24 -5.77 -4.35
N LEU A 421 -24.16 -5.89 -3.56
CA LEU A 421 -23.21 -7.00 -3.54
C LEU A 421 -23.56 -7.94 -2.38
N GLY A 422 -23.72 -7.39 -1.17
CA GLY A 422 -24.13 -8.14 0.02
C GLY A 422 -23.79 -7.42 1.32
N GLY A 423 -24.42 -7.83 2.42
CA GLY A 423 -24.22 -7.23 3.76
C GLY A 423 -23.90 -8.26 4.85
N THR A 424 -23.48 -9.46 4.47
CA THR A 424 -23.28 -10.60 5.37
C THR A 424 -22.38 -10.28 6.57
N TYR A 425 -21.36 -9.46 6.36
CA TYR A 425 -20.30 -9.22 7.33
C TYR A 425 -20.40 -7.85 8.01
N GLU A 426 -21.52 -7.14 7.87
CA GLU A 426 -21.66 -5.78 8.40
C GLU A 426 -21.47 -5.72 9.93
N ASP A 427 -21.82 -6.79 10.64
CA ASP A 427 -21.66 -6.93 12.09
C ASP A 427 -20.47 -7.80 12.50
N VAL A 428 -19.51 -8.04 11.59
CA VAL A 428 -18.29 -8.80 11.91
C VAL A 428 -17.54 -8.18 13.08
N ARG A 429 -16.97 -9.03 13.95
CA ARG A 429 -16.15 -8.63 15.09
C ARG A 429 -14.84 -9.40 15.08
N LEU A 430 -13.77 -8.75 15.50
CA LEU A 430 -12.50 -9.40 15.79
C LEU A 430 -12.62 -10.26 17.06
N LEU A 431 -12.04 -11.46 16.99
CA LEU A 431 -11.73 -12.32 18.10
C LEU A 431 -10.24 -12.65 18.02
N ASP A 432 -9.48 -12.17 19.00
CA ASP A 432 -8.05 -12.44 19.14
C ASP A 432 -7.72 -12.79 20.61
N ARG A 433 -6.43 -12.91 20.95
CA ARG A 433 -5.98 -13.28 22.29
C ARG A 433 -6.18 -12.17 23.34
N LYS A 434 -6.41 -10.92 22.94
CA LYS A 434 -6.64 -9.78 23.85
C LYS A 434 -7.98 -9.96 24.55
N ASP A 435 -8.99 -10.25 23.75
CA ASP A 435 -10.36 -10.03 24.18
C ASP A 435 -10.91 -11.19 24.99
N ASN A 436 -10.36 -12.41 24.89
CA ASN A 436 -10.79 -13.63 25.62
C ASN A 436 -12.31 -13.64 25.94
N PHE A 437 -13.14 -13.21 24.97
CA PHE A 437 -14.45 -12.66 25.29
C PHE A 437 -15.56 -13.72 25.31
N ILE A 438 -16.57 -13.38 26.12
CA ILE A 438 -17.77 -14.12 26.53
C ILE A 438 -18.51 -14.73 25.33
N GLY A 439 -18.30 -16.03 25.11
CA GLY A 439 -19.03 -16.85 24.14
C GLY A 439 -18.16 -17.78 23.30
N ALA A 440 -16.87 -17.52 23.21
CA ALA A 440 -15.89 -18.43 22.62
C ALA A 440 -15.27 -19.33 23.70
N LYS A 441 -15.06 -20.62 23.40
CA LYS A 441 -14.18 -21.49 24.20
C LYS A 441 -12.96 -21.84 23.35
N ILE A 442 -11.79 -21.49 23.85
CA ILE A 442 -10.52 -21.70 23.13
C ILE A 442 -9.65 -22.67 23.93
N ASP A 443 -9.19 -23.71 23.25
CA ASP A 443 -8.11 -24.60 23.69
C ASP A 443 -6.95 -24.39 22.72
N CYS A 444 -5.84 -23.85 23.21
CA CYS A 444 -4.73 -23.44 22.33
C CYS A 444 -3.96 -24.65 21.77
N GLY A 445 -4.04 -25.83 22.39
CA GLY A 445 -3.21 -26.97 22.01
C GLY A 445 -1.73 -26.59 21.91
N SER A 446 -1.11 -26.91 20.77
CA SER A 446 0.28 -26.57 20.45
C SER A 446 0.50 -25.13 19.93
N PHE A 447 -0.53 -24.27 19.93
CA PHE A 447 -0.48 -22.88 19.48
C PHE A 447 -0.46 -21.88 20.65
N ALA A 448 0.13 -22.26 21.78
CA ALA A 448 0.07 -21.47 23.02
C ALA A 448 1.04 -20.28 23.04
N GLU A 449 2.04 -20.26 22.15
CA GLU A 449 3.08 -19.24 22.09
C GLU A 449 2.59 -17.97 21.37
N HIS A 450 3.47 -16.99 21.27
CA HIS A 450 3.23 -15.70 20.63
C HIS A 450 4.29 -15.43 19.56
N ASP A 451 3.87 -14.75 18.49
CA ASP A 451 4.73 -14.35 17.38
C ASP A 451 4.84 -12.82 17.34
N ASP A 452 6.07 -12.31 17.43
CA ASP A 452 6.40 -10.88 17.37
C ASP A 452 6.81 -10.42 15.95
N ASP A 453 7.11 -11.35 15.04
CA ASP A 453 7.40 -11.05 13.63
C ASP A 453 6.08 -10.84 12.90
N LEU A 454 5.55 -9.62 12.96
CA LEU A 454 4.24 -9.25 12.44
C LEU A 454 4.36 -8.23 11.31
N GLN A 455 3.30 -8.14 10.51
CA GLN A 455 3.18 -7.03 9.58
C GLN A 455 3.04 -5.76 10.42
N CYS A 456 3.91 -4.78 10.20
CA CYS A 456 3.89 -3.51 10.93
C CYS A 456 3.63 -2.35 9.96
N VAL A 457 2.87 -1.35 10.40
CA VAL A 457 2.45 -0.21 9.55
C VAL A 457 2.53 1.12 10.27
N GLU A 458 2.89 2.18 9.53
CA GLU A 458 2.86 3.56 9.99
C GLU A 458 1.40 4.05 10.03
N GLN A 459 0.88 4.29 11.23
CA GLN A 459 -0.47 4.79 11.44
C GLN A 459 -0.47 6.30 11.72
N ASP A 460 -1.60 6.95 11.44
CA ASP A 460 -1.84 8.37 11.75
C ASP A 460 -0.77 9.31 11.16
N ASP A 461 -0.05 10.08 11.95
CA ASP A 461 1.08 10.91 11.51
C ASP A 461 2.43 10.45 12.08
N HIS A 462 2.51 9.21 12.53
CA HIS A 462 3.70 8.60 13.13
C HIS A 462 4.58 7.90 12.08
N LEU A 463 5.90 7.95 12.29
CA LEU A 463 6.89 7.18 11.49
C LEU A 463 7.15 5.80 12.09
N GLU A 464 6.90 5.64 13.39
CA GLU A 464 7.00 4.36 14.06
C GLU A 464 5.93 3.41 13.55
N THR A 465 6.36 2.18 13.27
CA THR A 465 5.44 1.15 12.79
C THR A 465 4.71 0.51 13.97
N THR A 466 3.42 0.25 13.78
CA THR A 466 2.54 -0.45 14.73
C THR A 466 2.35 -1.88 14.24
N PRO A 467 2.57 -2.91 15.09
CA PRO A 467 2.31 -4.29 14.71
C PRO A 467 0.81 -4.56 14.55
N GLU A 468 0.45 -5.19 13.44
CA GLU A 468 -0.91 -5.61 13.12
C GLU A 468 -1.20 -6.98 13.75
N PHE A 469 -2.29 -7.06 14.51
CA PHE A 469 -2.71 -8.28 15.24
C PHE A 469 -1.66 -8.84 16.22
N PRO A 470 -1.20 -8.02 17.20
CA PRO A 470 -0.21 -8.45 18.20
C PRO A 470 -0.77 -9.42 19.25
N TYR A 471 -2.04 -9.79 19.18
CA TYR A 471 -2.67 -10.69 20.13
C TYR A 471 -2.97 -12.04 19.47
N ASN A 472 -1.90 -12.74 19.09
CA ASN A 472 -1.97 -13.94 18.27
C ASN A 472 -1.69 -15.24 19.06
N TRP A 473 -1.93 -16.36 18.38
CA TRP A 473 -1.56 -17.71 18.80
C TRP A 473 -0.55 -18.29 17.81
N CYS A 474 0.58 -18.75 18.32
CA CYS A 474 1.67 -19.28 17.49
C CYS A 474 1.99 -20.72 17.88
N HIS A 475 2.12 -21.58 16.87
CA HIS A 475 2.84 -22.83 16.96
C HIS A 475 4.26 -22.59 16.46
N THR A 476 5.27 -22.84 17.28
CA THR A 476 6.68 -22.51 16.99
C THR A 476 7.44 -23.65 16.31
N GLY A 477 6.90 -24.87 16.34
CA GLY A 477 7.56 -26.09 15.90
C GLY A 477 8.52 -26.69 16.94
N THR A 478 8.56 -26.14 18.15
CA THR A 478 9.39 -26.62 19.27
C THR A 478 8.58 -27.32 20.38
N GLU A 479 7.27 -27.39 20.21
CA GLU A 479 6.33 -27.94 21.17
C GLU A 479 6.51 -29.45 21.34
N THR A 480 6.31 -29.93 22.57
CA THR A 480 6.40 -31.37 22.88
C THR A 480 5.16 -32.16 22.47
N ASN A 481 4.06 -31.47 22.16
CA ASN A 481 2.81 -32.04 21.65
C ASN A 481 2.42 -31.36 20.33
N ASN A 482 1.51 -31.99 19.59
CA ASN A 482 0.98 -31.45 18.33
C ASN A 482 -0.55 -31.28 18.43
N ASP A 483 -1.02 -30.93 19.63
CA ASP A 483 -2.45 -30.81 19.87
C ASP A 483 -3.02 -29.66 19.05
N ALA A 484 -4.24 -29.86 18.55
CA ALA A 484 -4.93 -28.88 17.72
C ALA A 484 -5.25 -27.62 18.52
N PHE A 485 -5.19 -26.46 17.88
CA PHE A 485 -5.94 -25.30 18.33
C PHE A 485 -7.44 -25.60 18.13
N ARG A 486 -8.28 -25.31 19.12
CA ARG A 486 -9.74 -25.49 19.03
C ARG A 486 -10.49 -24.24 19.46
N LEU A 487 -11.44 -23.83 18.65
CA LEU A 487 -12.37 -22.74 18.91
C LEU A 487 -13.80 -23.26 18.85
N GLN A 488 -14.57 -23.07 19.93
CA GLN A 488 -16.02 -23.28 19.92
C GLN A 488 -16.73 -21.94 20.02
N LEU A 489 -17.62 -21.65 19.07
CA LEU A 489 -18.35 -20.37 18.99
C LEU A 489 -19.71 -20.55 18.32
N THR A 490 -20.72 -19.82 18.80
CA THR A 490 -21.99 -19.66 18.08
C THR A 490 -21.90 -18.48 17.13
N CYS A 491 -21.92 -18.73 15.83
CA CYS A 491 -21.83 -17.72 14.78
C CYS A 491 -22.48 -18.24 13.49
N LYS A 492 -22.76 -17.33 12.56
CA LYS A 492 -23.25 -17.66 11.20
C LYS A 492 -22.17 -17.49 10.14
N ALA A 493 -21.09 -16.77 10.43
CA ALA A 493 -19.94 -16.68 9.56
C ALA A 493 -18.66 -16.56 10.38
N LEU A 494 -17.58 -17.15 9.88
CA LEU A 494 -16.28 -17.13 10.53
C LEU A 494 -15.17 -17.02 9.48
N LEU A 495 -14.26 -16.10 9.74
CA LEU A 495 -13.05 -15.84 8.97
C LEU A 495 -11.85 -16.13 9.86
N LEU A 496 -10.83 -16.81 9.32
CA LEU A 496 -9.52 -16.95 9.92
C LEU A 496 -8.65 -15.77 9.46
N VAL A 497 -7.92 -15.14 10.38
CA VAL A 497 -6.81 -14.25 10.03
C VAL A 497 -5.53 -14.97 10.42
N TYR A 498 -4.65 -15.21 9.45
CA TYR A 498 -3.36 -15.89 9.68
C TYR A 498 -2.21 -15.06 9.10
N LYS A 499 -0.99 -15.40 9.54
CA LYS A 499 0.24 -14.77 9.05
C LYS A 499 0.77 -15.54 7.85
N ASP A 500 0.82 -14.89 6.67
CA ASP A 500 1.75 -15.29 5.61
C ASP A 500 3.17 -14.86 5.99
N SER A 501 4.18 -15.65 5.60
CA SER A 501 5.58 -15.47 5.97
C SER A 501 6.51 -15.86 4.82
N GLY A 502 7.60 -15.10 4.69
CA GLY A 502 8.72 -15.45 3.80
C GLY A 502 9.67 -16.48 4.41
N GLU A 503 9.57 -16.78 5.70
CA GLU A 503 10.48 -17.67 6.39
C GLU A 503 10.41 -19.11 5.85
N THR A 504 11.58 -19.76 5.70
CA THR A 504 11.66 -21.14 5.21
C THR A 504 11.09 -22.17 6.18
N ASN A 505 11.00 -21.82 7.46
CA ASN A 505 10.44 -22.65 8.52
C ASN A 505 8.95 -22.37 8.76
N ALA A 506 8.24 -21.64 7.90
CA ALA A 506 6.78 -21.54 7.95
C ALA A 506 6.12 -22.82 7.38
N GLY A 507 5.15 -23.38 8.10
CA GLY A 507 4.52 -24.68 7.83
C GLY A 507 3.02 -24.58 7.61
N GLN A 508 2.40 -25.59 7.02
CA GLN A 508 0.97 -25.59 6.72
C GLN A 508 0.11 -26.10 7.89
N ALA A 509 -1.12 -25.59 7.97
CA ALA A 509 -2.13 -26.07 8.92
C ALA A 509 -3.42 -26.50 8.21
N ASP A 510 -3.94 -27.66 8.58
CA ASP A 510 -5.27 -28.14 8.20
C ASP A 510 -6.33 -27.52 9.09
N VAL A 511 -7.39 -26.98 8.48
CA VAL A 511 -8.54 -26.39 9.19
C VAL A 511 -9.74 -27.31 9.07
N PHE A 512 -10.38 -27.59 10.20
CA PHE A 512 -11.58 -28.40 10.31
C PHE A 512 -12.73 -27.57 10.89
N VAL A 513 -13.94 -27.75 10.37
CA VAL A 513 -15.18 -27.21 10.93
C VAL A 513 -16.11 -28.38 11.19
N ASP A 514 -16.54 -28.53 12.44
CA ASP A 514 -17.41 -29.62 12.93
C ASP A 514 -16.88 -31.03 12.55
N GLY A 515 -15.56 -31.19 12.69
CA GLY A 515 -14.86 -32.45 12.42
C GLY A 515 -14.57 -32.73 10.93
N LYS A 516 -15.03 -31.87 10.01
CA LYS A 516 -14.74 -31.99 8.58
C LYS A 516 -13.61 -31.03 8.17
N LYS A 517 -12.57 -31.56 7.51
CA LYS A 517 -11.52 -30.72 6.91
C LYS A 517 -12.14 -29.82 5.83
N VAL A 518 -11.99 -28.51 5.97
CA VAL A 518 -12.48 -27.52 5.01
C VAL A 518 -11.37 -27.03 4.08
N MET A 519 -10.13 -26.88 4.58
CA MET A 519 -8.99 -26.43 3.79
C MET A 519 -7.64 -26.78 4.44
N THR A 520 -6.56 -26.54 3.70
CA THR A 520 -5.18 -26.47 4.19
C THR A 520 -4.67 -25.07 3.92
N VAL A 521 -4.20 -24.38 4.95
CA VAL A 521 -3.68 -23.02 4.87
C VAL A 521 -2.17 -23.06 4.72
N ASN A 522 -1.66 -22.37 3.69
CA ASN A 522 -0.24 -22.29 3.40
C ASN A 522 0.27 -20.86 3.61
N PRO A 523 1.04 -20.60 4.70
CA PRO A 523 1.57 -19.28 5.03
C PRO A 523 2.77 -18.88 4.18
N ARG A 524 2.90 -19.41 2.97
CA ARG A 524 3.95 -19.04 2.02
C ARG A 524 3.37 -18.68 0.65
N THR A 525 2.07 -18.44 0.59
CA THR A 525 1.36 -18.14 -0.66
C THR A 525 1.74 -16.75 -1.14
N ILE A 526 1.81 -15.79 -0.20
CA ILE A 526 2.22 -14.42 -0.47
C ILE A 526 3.74 -14.26 -0.38
N GLY A 527 4.38 -14.99 0.55
CA GLY A 527 5.84 -15.12 0.62
C GLY A 527 6.57 -13.96 1.32
N TRP A 528 5.86 -13.13 2.08
CA TRP A 528 6.41 -12.13 3.01
C TRP A 528 5.45 -11.95 4.20
N THR A 529 5.90 -11.31 5.28
CA THR A 529 5.13 -11.13 6.53
C THR A 529 3.86 -10.30 6.29
N HIS A 530 2.70 -10.95 6.19
CA HIS A 530 1.45 -10.35 5.73
C HIS A 530 0.22 -10.90 6.47
N CYS A 531 -0.74 -10.04 6.77
CA CYS A 531 -2.02 -10.43 7.38
C CYS A 531 -3.02 -10.88 6.31
N ASN A 532 -3.43 -12.16 6.36
CA ASN A 532 -4.29 -12.73 5.34
C ASN A 532 -5.62 -13.25 5.94
N PRO A 533 -6.78 -12.70 5.54
CA PRO A 533 -8.08 -13.23 5.92
C PRO A 533 -8.49 -14.40 5.00
N LEU A 534 -9.20 -15.39 5.55
CA LEU A 534 -9.83 -16.48 4.80
C LEU A 534 -11.19 -16.83 5.38
N ILE A 535 -12.20 -16.98 4.54
CA ILE A 535 -13.55 -17.39 4.95
C ILE A 535 -13.57 -18.90 5.20
N LEU A 536 -13.82 -19.29 6.44
CA LEU A 536 -13.98 -20.71 6.80
C LEU A 536 -15.38 -21.22 6.46
N PHE A 537 -16.40 -20.41 6.75
CA PHE A 537 -17.79 -20.69 6.39
C PHE A 537 -18.68 -19.44 6.50
N HIS A 538 -19.83 -19.51 5.82
CA HIS A 538 -20.96 -18.61 5.97
C HIS A 538 -22.27 -19.40 5.84
N GLU A 539 -23.23 -19.10 6.72
CA GLU A 539 -24.55 -19.68 6.83
C GLU A 539 -25.62 -18.59 7.08
N GLU A 540 -26.88 -18.93 6.81
CA GLU A 540 -28.02 -18.01 7.02
C GLU A 540 -28.35 -17.77 8.50
N THR A 541 -28.12 -18.77 9.36
CA THR A 541 -28.46 -18.73 10.77
C THR A 541 -27.29 -19.15 11.63
N ALA A 542 -27.15 -18.51 12.78
CA ALA A 542 -26.05 -18.81 13.68
C ALA A 542 -26.24 -20.14 14.39
N LYS A 543 -25.18 -20.93 14.43
CA LYS A 543 -25.12 -22.22 15.10
C LYS A 543 -23.82 -22.36 15.87
N ALA A 544 -23.80 -23.29 16.83
CA ALA A 544 -22.58 -23.64 17.53
C ALA A 544 -21.69 -24.47 16.60
N HIS A 545 -20.47 -23.98 16.35
CA HIS A 545 -19.46 -24.67 15.56
C HIS A 545 -18.23 -24.98 16.42
N THR A 546 -17.53 -26.06 16.08
CA THR A 546 -16.18 -26.34 16.57
C THR A 546 -15.20 -26.25 15.41
N VAL A 547 -14.24 -25.33 15.51
CA VAL A 547 -13.16 -25.15 14.55
C VAL A 547 -11.87 -25.69 15.14
N GLU A 548 -11.13 -26.47 14.37
CA GLU A 548 -9.82 -26.99 14.77
C GLU A 548 -8.76 -26.65 13.73
N LEU A 549 -7.58 -26.18 14.18
CA LEU A 549 -6.40 -26.04 13.34
C LEU A 549 -5.33 -27.04 13.80
N ARG A 550 -4.80 -27.79 12.84
CA ARG A 550 -3.80 -28.84 13.08
C ARG A 550 -2.64 -28.66 12.14
N MET A 551 -1.42 -28.64 12.64
CA MET A 551 -0.25 -28.67 11.77
C MET A 551 -0.29 -29.91 10.88
N VAL A 552 -0.02 -29.72 9.59
CA VAL A 552 0.17 -30.82 8.64
C VAL A 552 1.31 -31.70 9.14
N GLU A 553 1.18 -33.02 9.02
CA GLU A 553 2.12 -33.98 9.64
C GLU A 553 3.59 -33.72 9.29
N THR A 554 3.87 -33.36 8.03
CA THR A 554 5.22 -33.04 7.54
C THR A 554 5.76 -31.69 8.02
N ASP A 555 4.90 -30.85 8.58
CA ASP A 555 5.19 -29.46 8.95
C ASP A 555 5.06 -29.23 10.48
N ARG A 556 4.94 -30.28 11.29
CA ARG A 556 4.85 -30.21 12.76
C ARG A 556 6.05 -29.58 13.47
N SER A 557 7.19 -29.47 12.80
CA SER A 557 8.39 -28.80 13.33
C SER A 557 8.58 -27.40 12.74
N LYS A 558 7.54 -26.83 12.15
CA LYS A 558 7.55 -25.52 11.47
C LYS A 558 6.58 -24.57 12.16
N LYS A 559 6.77 -23.26 11.95
CA LYS A 559 5.94 -22.22 12.53
C LYS A 559 4.60 -22.06 11.81
N PHE A 560 3.53 -21.75 12.54
CA PHE A 560 2.27 -21.22 12.00
C PHE A 560 1.61 -20.29 13.01
N THR A 561 1.11 -19.15 12.55
CA THR A 561 0.55 -18.12 13.41
C THR A 561 -0.90 -17.78 13.02
N ILE A 562 -1.79 -17.94 13.98
CA ILE A 562 -3.18 -17.50 13.93
C ILE A 562 -3.24 -16.09 14.52
N LEU A 563 -3.46 -15.09 13.68
CA LEU A 563 -3.54 -13.69 14.08
C LEU A 563 -4.86 -13.35 14.77
N GLY A 564 -5.94 -14.04 14.40
CA GLY A 564 -7.26 -13.84 14.97
C GLY A 564 -8.36 -14.47 14.13
N PHE A 565 -9.60 -14.12 14.45
CA PHE A 565 -10.77 -14.52 13.70
C PHE A 565 -11.72 -13.33 13.52
N GLY A 566 -12.37 -13.23 12.37
CA GLY A 566 -13.55 -12.38 12.18
C GLY A 566 -14.80 -13.22 12.35
N TYR A 567 -15.76 -12.85 13.20
CA TYR A 567 -17.00 -13.63 13.38
C TYR A 567 -18.25 -12.76 13.30
N VAL A 568 -19.32 -13.33 12.76
CA VAL A 568 -20.66 -12.70 12.72
C VAL A 568 -21.64 -13.56 13.50
N LYS A 569 -22.35 -12.94 14.46
CA LYS A 569 -23.36 -13.63 15.28
C LYS A 569 -24.68 -13.88 14.59
#